data_AF-A0A0G1LBB3-F1
#
_entry.id   AF-A0A0G1LBB3-F1
#
_cell.length_a   1.000
_cell.length_b   1.000
_cell.length_c   1.000
_cell.angle_alpha   90.00
_cell.angle_beta   90.00
_cell.angle_gamma   90.00
#
_symmetry.space_group_name_H-M   'P 1'
#
loop_
_entity.id
_entity.type
_entity.pdbx_description
1 polymer ?
#
loop_
_entity_poly.entity_id
_entity_poly.type
_entity_poly.pdbx_seq_one_letter_code
_entity_poly.pdbx_strand_id
1 'polypeptide(L)'
;MAIVERIMVIVRWFNSKRGYGLGDGVNGKVYILHFSQISTHGCGFRALDPGEEVEITPVPPQDPTKGPRAENIRRVNRKLKPLTSKAPEYRFEKTRRFLELVVGWNNDIVFPNPLGSCDRDCASGNVEAFYLGASGYYRELPPLSVELPKTMVFGNTAIVGVNEDGGVLPRRFLYDFRPGHFVLAVTMDDGKVSAKAKQISFRAQNSTNSIHPQDHGVWVVADTVFKKVFEGLPDTENEYELKMAIRDLIPDPENFETKRTNTSMKVFGKAIARCISELKPDPVVAQTQSATA
;
A
#
# COMPACT_ATOMS: atom_id res chain seq x y z
N MET A 1 -0.10 37.45 -22.37
CA MET A 1 -0.32 36.19 -21.62
C MET A 1 0.92 35.34 -21.79
N ALA A 2 1.67 35.06 -20.72
CA ALA A 2 2.76 34.10 -20.81
C ALA A 2 2.15 32.71 -21.03
N ILE A 3 2.57 32.02 -22.09
CA ILE A 3 2.19 30.63 -22.30
C ILE A 3 2.93 29.84 -21.22
N VAL A 4 2.19 29.31 -20.25
CA VAL A 4 2.76 28.40 -19.25
C VAL A 4 3.08 27.11 -19.99
N GLU A 5 4.36 26.86 -20.23
CA GLU A 5 4.82 25.62 -20.85
C GLU A 5 4.41 24.44 -19.96
N ARG A 6 3.66 23.49 -20.53
CA ARG A 6 3.27 22.27 -19.84
C ARG A 6 3.95 21.07 -20.48
N ILE A 7 4.40 20.14 -19.66
CA ILE A 7 5.18 18.99 -20.09
C ILE A 7 4.57 17.71 -19.52
N MET A 8 4.54 16.67 -20.36
CA MET A 8 4.15 15.31 -19.97
C MET A 8 5.28 14.62 -19.21
N VAL A 9 4.94 14.01 -18.08
CA VAL A 9 5.86 13.30 -17.19
C VAL A 9 5.26 11.95 -16.82
N ILE A 10 6.06 10.89 -16.93
CA ILE A 10 5.72 9.55 -16.43
C ILE A 10 6.28 9.44 -15.01
N VAL A 11 5.42 9.18 -14.03
CA VAL A 11 5.84 9.02 -12.63
C VAL A 11 6.73 7.79 -12.51
N ARG A 12 7.98 7.96 -12.10
CA ARG A 12 8.90 6.84 -11.87
C ARG A 12 8.58 6.16 -10.55
N TRP A 13 8.46 6.96 -9.49
CA TRP A 13 8.04 6.50 -8.17
C TRP A 13 7.49 7.68 -7.36
N PHE A 14 6.64 7.37 -6.38
CA PHE A 14 6.12 8.35 -5.43
C PHE A 14 5.98 7.70 -4.06
N ASN A 15 6.55 8.35 -3.04
CA ASN A 15 6.43 7.91 -1.66
C ASN A 15 5.26 8.65 -1.00
N SER A 16 4.11 7.99 -0.90
CA SER A 16 2.88 8.53 -0.32
C SER A 16 3.08 9.06 1.11
N LYS A 17 3.87 8.34 1.93
CA LYS A 17 4.17 8.69 3.32
C LYS A 17 5.00 9.96 3.43
N ARG A 18 5.97 10.15 2.54
CA ARG A 18 6.85 11.33 2.53
C ARG A 18 6.32 12.47 1.67
N GLY A 19 5.34 12.21 0.80
CA GLY A 19 4.69 13.21 -0.04
C GLY A 19 5.55 13.67 -1.23
N TYR A 20 6.57 12.91 -1.64
CA TYR A 20 7.39 13.26 -2.79
C TYR A 20 7.71 12.07 -3.68
N GLY A 21 8.03 12.35 -4.94
CA GLY A 21 8.37 11.39 -5.97
C GLY A 21 9.26 11.99 -7.05
N LEU A 22 9.64 11.14 -7.99
CA LEU A 22 10.34 11.54 -9.21
C LEU A 22 9.53 11.07 -10.42
N GLY A 23 9.56 11.86 -11.49
CA GLY A 23 9.00 11.50 -12.78
C GLY A 23 9.92 11.87 -13.93
N ASP A 24 9.80 11.12 -15.01
CA ASP A 24 10.57 11.26 -16.23
C ASP A 24 9.79 12.06 -17.27
N GLY A 25 10.30 13.23 -17.62
CA GLY A 25 9.70 14.08 -18.65
C GLY A 25 10.03 13.59 -20.06
N VAL A 26 9.11 13.85 -20.99
CA VAL A 26 9.31 13.55 -22.42
C VAL A 26 10.51 14.29 -23.05
N ASN A 27 11.02 15.32 -22.39
CA ASN A 27 12.21 16.07 -22.78
C ASN A 27 13.53 15.47 -22.24
N GLY A 28 13.49 14.29 -21.63
CA GLY A 28 14.65 13.61 -21.06
C GLY A 28 15.12 14.16 -19.70
N LYS A 29 14.40 15.12 -19.10
CA LYS A 29 14.71 15.63 -17.76
C LYS A 29 13.92 14.90 -16.68
N VAL A 30 14.50 14.79 -15.49
CA VAL A 30 13.84 14.24 -14.30
C VAL A 30 13.25 15.37 -13.48
N TYR A 31 11.99 15.22 -13.08
CA TYR A 31 11.23 16.20 -12.31
C TYR A 31 10.93 15.71 -10.91
N ILE A 32 11.08 16.59 -9.92
CA ILE A 32 10.67 16.34 -8.55
C ILE A 32 9.17 16.64 -8.42
N LEU A 33 8.42 15.63 -7.99
CA LEU A 33 6.98 15.68 -7.79
C LEU A 33 6.70 15.80 -6.29
N HIS A 34 5.90 16.78 -5.88
CA HIS A 34 5.52 16.96 -4.48
C HIS A 34 4.00 16.95 -4.34
N PHE A 35 3.49 16.34 -3.26
CA PHE A 35 2.05 16.17 -3.04
C PHE A 35 1.28 17.50 -3.01
N SER A 36 1.93 18.59 -2.58
CA SER A 36 1.36 19.94 -2.59
C SER A 36 1.01 20.48 -3.96
N GLN A 37 1.67 19.96 -5.00
CA GLN A 37 1.53 20.45 -6.35
C GLN A 37 0.47 19.66 -7.13
N ILE A 38 -0.06 18.57 -6.57
CA ILE A 38 -1.12 17.76 -7.18
C ILE A 38 -2.43 18.55 -7.13
N SER A 39 -2.94 18.95 -8.30
CA SER A 39 -4.09 19.85 -8.44
C SER A 39 -5.46 19.20 -8.14
N THR A 40 -5.52 17.95 -7.70
CA THR A 40 -6.77 17.31 -7.29
C THR A 40 -7.14 17.78 -5.88
N HIS A 41 -8.06 18.74 -5.80
CA HIS A 41 -8.58 19.29 -4.55
C HIS A 41 -9.82 18.51 -4.07
N GLY A 42 -10.04 18.43 -2.77
CA GLY A 42 -11.29 17.91 -2.18
C GLY A 42 -11.40 16.38 -2.07
N CYS A 43 -10.46 15.62 -2.64
CA CYS A 43 -10.40 14.15 -2.48
C CYS A 43 -9.52 13.71 -1.29
N GLY A 44 -8.93 14.64 -0.53
CA GLY A 44 -8.16 14.30 0.66
C GLY A 44 -6.69 13.96 0.44
N PHE A 45 -6.29 12.76 0.87
CA PHE A 45 -4.91 12.27 0.80
C PHE A 45 -4.41 12.19 -0.65
N ARG A 46 -3.22 12.74 -0.93
CA ARG A 46 -2.68 12.90 -2.29
C ARG A 46 -1.48 12.01 -2.54
N ALA A 47 -1.59 11.07 -3.48
CA ALA A 47 -0.50 10.21 -3.94
C ALA A 47 -0.54 10.03 -5.46
N LEU A 48 0.59 9.65 -6.07
CA LEU A 48 0.69 9.29 -7.48
C LEU A 48 1.13 7.84 -7.62
N ASP A 49 0.71 7.17 -8.67
CA ASP A 49 1.15 5.80 -8.95
C ASP A 49 2.41 5.79 -9.82
N PRO A 50 3.34 4.84 -9.60
CA PRO A 50 4.38 4.53 -10.57
C PRO A 50 3.78 4.20 -11.94
N GLY A 51 4.35 4.74 -13.00
CA GLY A 51 3.88 4.64 -14.38
C GLY A 51 2.72 5.59 -14.74
N GLU A 52 2.21 6.39 -13.79
CA GLU A 52 1.12 7.34 -14.07
C GLU A 52 1.61 8.51 -14.95
N GLU A 53 0.83 8.84 -15.98
CA GLU A 53 1.07 10.01 -16.82
C GLU A 53 0.42 11.26 -16.23
N VAL A 54 1.25 12.28 -15.99
CA VAL A 54 0.83 13.57 -15.47
C VAL A 54 1.34 14.72 -16.34
N GLU A 55 0.54 15.78 -16.41
CA GLU A 55 0.93 17.06 -16.99
C GLU A 55 1.44 17.97 -15.87
N ILE A 56 2.58 18.62 -16.07
CA ILE A 56 3.19 19.51 -15.08
C ILE A 56 3.55 20.87 -15.70
N THR A 57 3.71 21.88 -14.84
CA THR A 57 4.45 23.11 -15.15
C THR A 57 5.87 22.98 -14.60
N PRO A 58 6.92 23.00 -15.43
CA PRO A 58 8.30 22.89 -14.97
C PRO A 58 8.76 24.20 -14.31
N VAL A 59 9.32 24.12 -13.11
CA VAL A 59 9.95 25.24 -12.42
C VAL A 59 11.44 24.99 -12.29
N PRO A 60 12.29 25.92 -12.77
CA PRO A 60 13.74 25.82 -12.61
C PRO A 60 14.10 25.66 -11.13
N PRO A 61 15.12 24.86 -10.80
CA PRO A 61 15.53 24.68 -9.43
C PRO A 61 16.13 25.99 -8.89
N GLN A 62 15.88 26.28 -7.61
CA GLN A 62 16.52 27.39 -6.91
C GLN A 62 18.02 27.15 -6.70
N ASP A 63 18.40 25.87 -6.62
CA ASP A 63 19.76 25.39 -6.45
C ASP A 63 20.15 24.59 -7.70
N PRO A 64 21.19 24.99 -8.46
CA PRO A 64 21.61 24.30 -9.69
C PRO A 64 21.97 22.82 -9.50
N THR A 65 22.25 22.39 -8.27
CA THR A 65 22.57 20.99 -7.94
C THR A 65 21.32 20.09 -7.82
N LYS A 66 20.12 20.67 -7.77
CA LYS A 66 18.85 19.95 -7.64
C LYS A 66 18.13 19.91 -9.00
N GLY A 67 17.45 18.80 -9.29
CA GLY A 67 16.62 18.69 -10.50
C GLY A 67 15.44 19.68 -10.51
N PRO A 68 14.87 19.99 -11.69
CA PRO A 68 13.71 20.86 -11.80
C PRO A 68 12.50 20.31 -11.02
N ARG A 69 11.66 21.22 -10.52
CA ARG A 69 10.45 20.85 -9.77
C ARG A 69 9.23 20.94 -10.66
N ALA A 70 8.22 20.14 -10.34
CA ALA A 70 6.91 20.21 -10.96
C ALA A 70 5.94 21.05 -10.13
N GLU A 71 5.22 21.96 -10.78
CA GLU A 71 4.05 22.65 -10.24
C GLU A 71 2.80 22.29 -11.03
N ASN A 72 1.61 22.53 -10.45
CA ASN A 72 0.32 22.28 -11.11
C ASN A 72 0.21 20.89 -11.73
N ILE A 73 0.58 19.85 -10.98
CA ILE A 73 0.57 18.45 -11.42
C ILE A 73 -0.88 18.02 -11.64
N ARG A 74 -1.22 17.67 -12.88
CA ARG A 74 -2.55 17.24 -13.31
C ARG A 74 -2.49 15.84 -13.86
N ARG A 75 -3.45 15.00 -13.46
CA ARG A 75 -3.61 13.67 -14.04
C ARG A 75 -4.25 13.81 -15.42
N VAL A 76 -3.68 13.15 -16.41
CA VAL A 76 -4.17 13.25 -17.80
C VAL A 76 -5.25 12.21 -18.07
N ASN A 77 -4.97 10.95 -17.71
CA ASN A 77 -5.82 9.81 -18.08
C ASN A 77 -6.54 9.17 -16.88
N ARG A 78 -6.33 9.68 -15.66
CA ARG A 78 -6.79 9.03 -14.45
C ARG A 78 -7.50 9.98 -13.49
N LYS A 79 -8.75 9.68 -13.17
CA LYS A 79 -9.45 10.27 -12.03
C LYS A 79 -9.29 9.35 -10.83
N LEU A 80 -9.24 9.95 -9.64
CA LEU A 80 -9.35 9.17 -8.40
C LEU A 80 -10.68 8.43 -8.41
N LYS A 81 -10.66 7.17 -7.97
CA LYS A 81 -11.87 6.36 -7.86
C LYS A 81 -12.46 6.56 -6.46
N PRO A 82 -13.71 7.03 -6.32
CA PRO A 82 -14.40 7.05 -5.04
C PRO A 82 -14.49 5.62 -4.48
N LEU A 83 -14.20 5.45 -3.20
CA LEU A 83 -14.38 4.16 -2.53
C LEU A 83 -15.84 4.04 -2.11
N THR A 84 -16.62 3.30 -2.90
CA THR A 84 -18.07 3.11 -2.68
C THR A 84 -18.41 1.80 -1.99
N SER A 85 -17.41 1.02 -1.54
CA SER A 85 -17.68 -0.26 -0.89
C SER A 85 -18.40 0.01 0.43
N LYS A 86 -19.72 -0.17 0.45
CA LYS A 86 -20.45 -0.38 1.70
C LYS A 86 -19.74 -1.51 2.41
N ALA A 87 -19.33 -1.28 3.65
CA ALA A 87 -18.99 -2.39 4.52
C ALA A 87 -20.17 -3.38 4.49
N PRO A 88 -19.93 -4.71 4.53
CA PRO A 88 -21.01 -5.65 4.75
C PRO A 88 -21.85 -5.16 5.94
N GLU A 89 -23.16 -5.46 5.99
CA GLU A 89 -24.11 -5.01 7.04
C GLU A 89 -23.75 -5.48 8.47
N TYR A 90 -22.52 -5.89 8.70
CA TYR A 90 -21.92 -6.11 9.99
C TYR A 90 -22.00 -4.82 10.82
N ARG A 91 -22.91 -4.85 11.80
CA ARG A 91 -22.94 -3.90 12.91
C ARG A 91 -21.77 -4.23 13.83
N PHE A 92 -20.67 -3.53 13.65
CA PHE A 92 -19.59 -3.55 14.62
C PHE A 92 -20.13 -3.07 15.97
N GLU A 93 -19.95 -3.86 17.03
CA GLU A 93 -20.15 -3.35 18.38
C GLU A 93 -19.18 -2.17 18.55
N LYS A 94 -19.72 -0.98 18.83
CA LYS A 94 -18.95 0.25 19.01
C LYS A 94 -18.02 0.12 20.22
N THR A 95 -16.88 -0.54 20.06
CA THR A 95 -15.80 -0.47 21.03
C THR A 95 -14.91 0.71 20.64
N ARG A 96 -14.89 1.76 21.48
CA ARG A 96 -14.20 3.04 21.25
C ARG A 96 -12.65 2.94 21.15
N ARG A 97 -12.07 1.75 21.00
CA ARG A 97 -10.62 1.50 21.17
C ARG A 97 -9.94 0.71 20.05
N PHE A 98 -10.70 0.12 19.12
CA PHE A 98 -10.14 -0.69 18.04
C PHE A 98 -10.76 -0.30 16.71
N LEU A 99 -9.94 -0.30 15.67
CA LEU A 99 -10.39 -0.17 14.31
C LEU A 99 -10.28 -1.54 13.64
N GLU A 100 -11.42 -2.15 13.36
CA GLU A 100 -11.46 -3.40 12.60
C GLU A 100 -11.34 -3.07 11.12
N LEU A 101 -10.40 -3.70 10.42
CA LEU A 101 -10.26 -3.61 8.97
C LEU A 101 -10.64 -4.97 8.39
N VAL A 102 -11.46 -4.98 7.34
CA VAL A 102 -11.80 -6.22 6.65
C VAL A 102 -10.87 -6.37 5.45
N VAL A 103 -10.13 -7.46 5.41
CA VAL A 103 -9.27 -7.80 4.27
C VAL A 103 -9.96 -8.87 3.44
N GLY A 104 -10.29 -8.55 2.18
CA GLY A 104 -10.82 -9.50 1.22
C GLY A 104 -9.74 -10.40 0.61
N TRP A 105 -10.15 -11.54 0.07
CA TRP A 105 -9.26 -12.53 -0.55
C TRP A 105 -8.40 -11.99 -1.70
N ASN A 106 -8.85 -10.95 -2.40
CA ASN A 106 -8.07 -10.26 -3.44
C ASN A 106 -7.07 -9.22 -2.90
N ASN A 107 -6.79 -9.24 -1.59
CA ASN A 107 -6.00 -8.22 -0.87
C ASN A 107 -6.66 -6.83 -0.88
N ASP A 108 -7.95 -6.74 -1.17
CA ASP A 108 -8.72 -5.51 -1.06
C ASP A 108 -9.00 -5.21 0.41
N ILE A 109 -8.93 -3.94 0.80
CA ILE A 109 -9.20 -3.54 2.18
C ILE A 109 -10.49 -2.77 2.19
N VAL A 110 -11.44 -3.30 2.95
CA VAL A 110 -12.71 -2.64 3.21
C VAL A 110 -12.63 -2.01 4.59
N PHE A 111 -12.83 -0.71 4.62
CA PHE A 111 -12.92 0.02 5.86
C PHE A 111 -14.37 0.05 6.34
N PRO A 112 -14.68 -0.54 7.51
CA PRO A 112 -15.98 -0.36 8.13
C PRO A 112 -16.05 1.01 8.77
N ASN A 113 -16.32 2.03 7.95
CA ASN A 113 -16.55 3.37 8.47
C ASN A 113 -17.89 3.43 9.20
N PRO A 114 -17.93 3.63 10.54
CA PRO A 114 -19.19 3.76 11.25
C PRO A 114 -19.96 5.03 10.88
N LEU A 115 -19.31 5.99 10.20
CA LEU A 115 -19.92 7.21 9.66
C LEU A 115 -20.46 7.01 8.23
N GLY A 116 -20.31 5.81 7.64
CA GLY A 116 -20.61 5.54 6.23
C GLY A 116 -19.47 5.96 5.30
N SER A 117 -19.61 5.67 4.00
CA SER A 117 -18.66 6.13 2.98
C SER A 117 -18.58 7.66 2.99
N CYS A 118 -17.38 8.22 3.05
CA CYS A 118 -17.17 9.65 2.90
C CYS A 118 -16.94 9.98 1.41
N ASP A 119 -17.48 11.09 0.91
CA ASP A 119 -17.19 11.57 -0.46
C ASP A 119 -15.69 11.88 -0.69
N ARG A 120 -14.90 11.91 0.39
CA ARG A 120 -13.44 12.08 0.38
C ARG A 120 -12.68 10.75 0.39
N ASP A 121 -13.34 9.62 0.58
CA ASP A 121 -12.69 8.32 0.51
C ASP A 121 -12.33 8.04 -0.96
N CYS A 122 -11.05 7.76 -1.22
CA CYS A 122 -10.58 7.60 -2.58
C CYS A 122 -9.49 6.55 -2.72
N ALA A 123 -9.37 6.01 -3.93
CA ALA A 123 -8.27 5.15 -4.33
C ALA A 123 -7.48 5.75 -5.50
N SER A 124 -6.16 5.67 -5.40
CA SER A 124 -5.19 5.94 -6.46
C SER A 124 -4.32 4.70 -6.64
N GLY A 125 -4.85 3.70 -7.36
CA GLY A 125 -4.13 2.46 -7.73
C GLY A 125 -3.53 1.70 -6.57
N ASN A 126 -2.31 2.06 -6.18
CA ASN A 126 -1.61 1.44 -5.06
C ASN A 126 -2.09 1.93 -3.69
N VAL A 127 -2.76 3.07 -3.61
CA VAL A 127 -3.21 3.66 -2.34
C VAL A 127 -4.74 3.65 -2.22
N GLU A 128 -5.25 3.15 -1.11
CA GLU A 128 -6.63 3.32 -0.65
C GLU A 128 -6.62 4.21 0.61
N ALA A 129 -7.37 5.31 0.60
CA ALA A 129 -7.41 6.27 1.69
C ALA A 129 -8.85 6.44 2.20
N PHE A 130 -9.03 6.18 3.51
CA PHE A 130 -10.31 6.29 4.20
C PHE A 130 -10.27 7.38 5.26
N TYR A 131 -11.25 8.28 5.21
CA TYR A 131 -11.36 9.44 6.06
C TYR A 131 -12.10 9.13 7.36
N LEU A 132 -11.46 9.44 8.50
CA LEU A 132 -11.96 9.22 9.86
C LEU A 132 -12.43 10.51 10.57
N GLY A 133 -12.80 11.57 9.85
CA GLY A 133 -13.11 12.89 10.44
C GLY A 133 -14.12 12.87 11.61
N ALA A 134 -13.94 13.79 12.56
CA ALA A 134 -14.13 13.54 13.99
C ALA A 134 -15.47 13.99 14.61
N SER A 135 -15.61 13.66 15.90
CA SER A 135 -15.81 14.66 16.96
C SER A 135 -14.79 14.33 18.09
N GLY A 136 -13.86 15.17 18.54
CA GLY A 136 -13.53 16.56 18.25
C GLY A 136 -12.04 16.82 18.53
N TYR A 137 -11.50 17.78 17.78
CA TYR A 137 -10.16 18.37 17.85
C TYR A 137 -8.94 17.44 17.90
N TYR A 138 -8.19 17.56 16.81
CA TYR A 138 -6.82 17.19 16.47
C TYR A 138 -5.71 17.09 17.53
N ARG A 139 -5.98 17.32 18.81
CA ARG A 139 -4.91 17.41 19.80
C ARG A 139 -4.32 16.05 20.15
N GLU A 140 -5.13 15.00 20.29
CA GLU A 140 -4.63 13.66 20.61
C GLU A 140 -5.55 12.61 19.98
N LEU A 141 -5.04 11.86 19.00
CA LEU A 141 -5.71 10.64 18.58
C LEU A 141 -5.61 9.64 19.73
N PRO A 142 -6.72 9.02 20.18
CA PRO A 142 -6.60 7.87 21.07
C PRO A 142 -5.72 6.82 20.37
N PRO A 143 -4.96 6.01 21.12
CA PRO A 143 -4.15 4.95 20.53
C PRO A 143 -5.07 4.04 19.69
N LEU A 144 -4.91 4.10 18.37
CA LEU A 144 -5.70 3.32 17.44
C LEU A 144 -5.02 1.97 17.26
N SER A 145 -5.80 0.92 17.43
CA SER A 145 -5.30 -0.45 17.35
C SER A 145 -5.90 -1.12 16.15
N VAL A 146 -5.06 -1.83 15.38
CA VAL A 146 -5.47 -2.62 14.22
C VAL A 146 -5.14 -4.07 14.51
N GLU A 147 -6.14 -4.92 14.41
CA GLU A 147 -5.94 -6.36 14.44
C GLU A 147 -5.67 -6.87 13.04
N LEU A 148 -4.57 -7.59 12.87
CA LEU A 148 -4.22 -8.28 11.64
C LEU A 148 -4.45 -9.79 11.81
N PRO A 149 -4.85 -10.50 10.75
CA PRO A 149 -5.05 -11.94 10.81
C PRO A 149 -3.72 -12.68 11.08
N LYS A 150 -3.79 -13.84 11.73
CA LYS A 150 -2.62 -14.72 11.93
C LYS A 150 -2.19 -15.33 10.60
N THR A 151 -2.88 -16.38 10.16
CA THR A 151 -2.91 -16.80 8.75
C THR A 151 -4.33 -17.29 8.51
N MET A 152 -4.92 -16.88 7.40
CA MET A 152 -6.24 -17.33 6.96
C MET A 152 -6.07 -17.91 5.57
N VAL A 153 -6.54 -19.14 5.37
CA VAL A 153 -6.43 -19.86 4.09
C VAL A 153 -7.84 -20.11 3.56
N PHE A 154 -8.08 -19.81 2.28
CA PHE A 154 -9.30 -20.16 1.59
C PHE A 154 -9.02 -20.42 0.12
N GLY A 155 -9.39 -21.62 -0.35
CA GLY A 155 -9.07 -22.08 -1.70
C GLY A 155 -7.56 -22.06 -1.94
N ASN A 156 -7.14 -21.24 -2.90
CA ASN A 156 -5.76 -21.08 -3.32
C ASN A 156 -5.05 -19.86 -2.72
N THR A 157 -5.70 -19.15 -1.78
CA THR A 157 -5.22 -17.87 -1.27
C THR A 157 -5.03 -17.90 0.25
N ALA A 158 -3.89 -17.42 0.71
CA ALA A 158 -3.56 -17.20 2.10
C ALA A 158 -3.39 -15.70 2.39
N ILE A 159 -4.01 -15.23 3.48
CA ILE A 159 -3.83 -13.87 4.01
C ILE A 159 -3.16 -13.95 5.36
N VAL A 160 -2.11 -13.15 5.56
CA VAL A 160 -1.31 -13.13 6.78
C VAL A 160 -0.93 -11.71 7.18
N GLY A 161 -1.01 -11.42 8.49
CA GLY A 161 -0.40 -10.25 9.09
C GLY A 161 1.12 -10.46 9.25
N VAL A 162 1.91 -9.47 8.82
CA VAL A 162 3.37 -9.54 8.82
C VAL A 162 3.95 -8.30 9.52
N ASN A 163 4.97 -8.48 10.36
CA ASN A 163 5.73 -7.37 10.96
C ASN A 163 6.82 -6.81 10.02
N GLU A 164 7.62 -5.87 10.54
CA GLU A 164 8.62 -5.14 9.76
C GLU A 164 9.79 -6.01 9.30
N ASP A 165 10.05 -7.08 10.06
CA ASP A 165 11.10 -8.06 9.79
C ASP A 165 10.62 -9.20 8.88
N GLY A 166 9.36 -9.18 8.43
CA GLY A 166 8.79 -10.24 7.60
C GLY A 166 8.31 -11.47 8.38
N GLY A 167 8.26 -11.39 9.70
CA GLY A 167 7.72 -12.40 10.59
C GLY A 167 6.18 -12.36 10.62
N VAL A 168 5.57 -13.55 10.56
CA VAL A 168 4.13 -13.74 10.73
C VAL A 168 3.72 -13.38 12.16
N LEU A 169 2.64 -12.62 12.27
CA LEU A 169 2.15 -12.08 13.52
C LEU A 169 1.36 -13.12 14.33
N PRO A 170 1.67 -13.31 15.64
CA PRO A 170 1.01 -14.32 16.45
C PRO A 170 -0.43 -13.95 16.86
N ARG A 171 -0.74 -12.66 17.09
CA ARG A 171 -2.06 -11.99 17.18
C ARG A 171 -1.90 -10.55 17.70
N ARG A 172 -2.87 -9.68 17.38
CA ARG A 172 -3.20 -8.36 17.98
C ARG A 172 -2.03 -7.38 18.22
N PHE A 173 -2.03 -6.24 17.52
CA PHE A 173 -1.07 -5.16 17.76
C PHE A 173 -1.77 -3.84 18.12
N LEU A 174 -1.23 -3.16 19.13
CA LEU A 174 -1.60 -1.81 19.53
C LEU A 174 -0.63 -0.85 18.83
N TYR A 175 -1.11 0.19 18.15
CA TYR A 175 -0.25 1.06 17.34
C TYR A 175 -0.35 2.56 17.67
N ASP A 176 0.77 3.11 18.13
CA ASP A 176 1.09 4.55 18.12
C ASP A 176 1.88 4.92 16.85
N PHE A 177 1.31 4.71 15.66
CA PHE A 177 1.86 5.21 14.38
C PHE A 177 3.26 4.72 13.92
N ARG A 178 3.96 3.81 14.61
CA ARG A 178 5.24 3.31 14.04
C ARG A 178 4.97 2.60 12.69
N PRO A 179 5.79 2.82 11.66
CA PRO A 179 5.73 2.04 10.44
C PRO A 179 6.09 0.58 10.74
N GLY A 180 5.57 -0.36 9.93
CA GLY A 180 6.18 -1.68 9.88
C GLY A 180 5.25 -2.87 9.83
N HIS A 181 3.93 -2.73 9.76
CA HIS A 181 3.04 -3.89 9.69
C HIS A 181 2.33 -3.94 8.34
N PHE A 182 2.17 -5.15 7.84
CA PHE A 182 1.68 -5.41 6.49
C PHE A 182 0.60 -6.49 6.53
N VAL A 183 -0.33 -6.39 5.59
CA VAL A 183 -1.21 -7.49 5.21
C VAL A 183 -0.68 -8.06 3.91
N LEU A 184 -0.18 -9.29 3.96
CA LEU A 184 0.31 -10.02 2.82
C LEU A 184 -0.77 -11.01 2.37
N ALA A 185 -1.12 -10.96 1.09
CA ALA A 185 -1.88 -12.01 0.42
C ALA A 185 -0.94 -12.79 -0.50
N VAL A 186 -1.03 -14.11 -0.45
CA VAL A 186 -0.32 -15.04 -1.32
C VAL A 186 -1.34 -15.93 -1.99
N THR A 187 -1.33 -15.98 -3.32
CA THR A 187 -2.23 -16.79 -4.13
C THR A 187 -1.42 -17.73 -5.00
N MET A 188 -1.85 -19.00 -5.10
CA MET A 188 -1.23 -20.03 -5.92
C MET A 188 -2.15 -20.42 -7.08
N ASP A 189 -1.76 -20.13 -8.32
CA ASP A 189 -2.53 -20.45 -9.52
C ASP A 189 -1.61 -21.04 -10.59
N ASP A 190 -1.94 -22.22 -11.12
CA ASP A 190 -1.25 -22.85 -12.26
C ASP A 190 0.29 -22.84 -12.15
N GLY A 191 0.82 -23.19 -10.97
CA GLY A 191 2.26 -23.22 -10.68
C GLY A 191 2.92 -21.84 -10.51
N LYS A 192 2.14 -20.76 -10.53
CA LYS A 192 2.59 -19.39 -10.23
C LYS A 192 2.19 -19.00 -8.82
N VAL A 193 3.07 -18.26 -8.15
CA VAL A 193 2.78 -17.69 -6.84
C VAL A 193 2.72 -16.18 -6.96
N SER A 194 1.55 -15.59 -6.74
CA SER A 194 1.37 -14.15 -6.66
C SER A 194 1.40 -13.70 -5.20
N ALA A 195 2.22 -12.71 -4.87
CA ALA A 195 2.30 -12.12 -3.54
C ALA A 195 2.08 -10.61 -3.61
N LYS A 196 1.19 -10.10 -2.77
CA LYS A 196 0.88 -8.66 -2.65
C LYS A 196 0.84 -8.26 -1.19
N ALA A 197 1.63 -7.25 -0.81
CA ALA A 197 1.65 -6.71 0.54
C ALA A 197 1.14 -5.26 0.58
N LYS A 198 0.18 -5.01 1.47
CA LYS A 198 -0.32 -3.67 1.78
C LYS A 198 0.17 -3.23 3.15
N GLN A 199 0.80 -2.07 3.22
CA GLN A 199 1.14 -1.41 4.48
C GLN A 199 -0.06 -0.59 4.96
N ILE A 200 -0.49 -0.83 6.20
CA ILE A 200 -1.55 -0.06 6.83
C ILE A 200 -0.93 1.03 7.69
N SER A 201 -1.42 2.27 7.55
CA SER A 201 -0.95 3.37 8.36
C SER A 201 -2.04 4.36 8.69
N PHE A 202 -1.94 4.95 9.88
CA PHE A 202 -2.74 6.11 10.26
C PHE A 202 -1.97 7.40 9.93
N ARG A 203 -2.65 8.36 9.31
CA ARG A 203 -2.06 9.66 8.94
C ARG A 203 -2.95 10.77 9.45
N ALA A 204 -2.40 11.65 10.28
CA ALA A 204 -3.08 12.85 10.72
C ALA A 204 -2.65 14.03 9.83
N GLN A 205 -3.60 14.65 9.12
CA GLN A 205 -3.43 15.88 8.35
C GLN A 205 -4.08 17.11 9.02
N ASN A 206 -3.31 18.15 9.33
CA ASN A 206 -3.76 19.43 9.89
C ASN A 206 -3.15 20.62 9.14
N SER A 207 -3.25 21.83 9.70
CA SER A 207 -2.73 23.04 9.08
C SER A 207 -1.21 23.06 8.89
N THR A 208 -0.44 22.20 9.56
CA THR A 208 1.03 22.16 9.43
C THR A 208 1.51 21.17 8.37
N ASN A 209 0.72 20.15 8.02
CA ASN A 209 1.15 19.06 7.13
C ASN A 209 0.12 18.71 6.03
N SER A 210 -0.83 19.60 5.78
CA SER A 210 -1.75 19.54 4.65
C SER A 210 -1.81 20.90 3.93
N ILE A 211 -2.18 20.90 2.66
CA ILE A 211 -2.24 22.12 1.83
C ILE A 211 -3.64 22.68 1.76
N HIS A 212 -4.67 21.88 2.07
CA HIS A 212 -6.06 22.29 1.94
C HIS A 212 -6.86 21.95 3.21
N PRO A 213 -7.69 22.89 3.73
CA PRO A 213 -8.49 22.64 4.94
C PRO A 213 -9.43 21.43 4.85
N GLN A 214 -9.89 21.07 3.65
CA GLN A 214 -10.74 19.87 3.47
C GLN A 214 -9.97 18.55 3.64
N ASP A 215 -8.64 18.59 3.52
CA ASP A 215 -7.77 17.44 3.74
C ASP A 215 -7.51 17.24 5.26
N HIS A 216 -7.97 18.18 6.11
CA HIS A 216 -7.83 18.08 7.57
C HIS A 216 -8.60 16.87 8.12
N GLY A 217 -7.90 16.02 8.86
CA GLY A 217 -8.49 14.82 9.43
C GLY A 217 -7.53 13.65 9.50
N VAL A 218 -8.03 12.59 10.11
CA VAL A 218 -7.28 11.37 10.29
C VAL A 218 -7.66 10.43 9.16
N TRP A 219 -6.65 9.83 8.58
CA TRP A 219 -6.77 8.95 7.43
C TRP A 219 -6.25 7.57 7.80
N VAL A 220 -6.98 6.53 7.41
CA VAL A 220 -6.43 5.19 7.26
C VAL A 220 -5.94 5.09 5.83
N VAL A 221 -4.66 4.78 5.66
CA VAL A 221 -4.04 4.65 4.35
C VAL A 221 -3.51 3.23 4.22
N ALA A 222 -3.98 2.52 3.20
CA ALA A 222 -3.47 1.22 2.79
C ALA A 222 -2.67 1.38 1.50
N ASP A 223 -1.35 1.21 1.58
CA ASP A 223 -0.41 1.37 0.47
C ASP A 223 0.11 0.01 0.00
N THR A 224 -0.05 -0.29 -1.29
CA THR A 224 0.50 -1.49 -1.92
C THR A 224 1.99 -1.30 -2.15
N VAL A 225 2.79 -1.70 -1.17
CA VAL A 225 4.25 -1.52 -1.16
C VAL A 225 5.01 -2.65 -1.88
N PHE A 226 4.36 -3.79 -2.08
CA PHE A 226 4.95 -4.95 -2.72
C PHE A 226 3.90 -5.68 -3.54
N LYS A 227 4.26 -6.01 -4.79
CA LYS A 227 3.49 -6.87 -5.68
C LYS A 227 4.46 -7.61 -6.57
N LYS A 228 4.46 -8.94 -6.53
CA LYS A 228 5.32 -9.77 -7.37
C LYS A 228 4.66 -11.11 -7.67
N VAL A 229 4.86 -11.57 -8.90
CA VAL A 229 4.56 -12.94 -9.32
C VAL A 229 5.89 -13.70 -9.40
N PHE A 230 5.90 -14.89 -8.84
CA PHE A 230 7.03 -15.82 -8.84
C PHE A 230 6.67 -17.00 -9.74
N GLU A 231 7.61 -17.37 -10.59
CA GLU A 231 7.53 -18.52 -11.49
C GLU A 231 8.78 -19.39 -11.24
N GLY A 232 8.64 -20.71 -11.36
CA GLY A 232 9.77 -21.64 -11.18
C GLY A 232 10.28 -21.74 -9.74
N LEU A 233 9.43 -21.55 -8.74
CA LEU A 233 9.79 -21.82 -7.35
C LEU A 233 10.05 -23.33 -7.16
N PRO A 234 11.05 -23.72 -6.34
CA PRO A 234 11.33 -25.12 -6.10
C PRO A 234 10.15 -25.78 -5.39
N ASP A 235 9.79 -26.98 -5.84
CA ASP A 235 8.81 -27.81 -5.14
C ASP A 235 9.49 -28.54 -3.98
N THR A 236 9.59 -27.85 -2.84
CA THR A 236 10.19 -28.37 -1.61
C THR A 236 9.22 -28.20 -0.45
N GLU A 237 9.28 -29.09 0.54
CA GLU A 237 8.60 -28.94 1.83
C GLU A 237 9.44 -28.11 2.81
N ASN A 238 10.72 -27.88 2.51
CA ASN A 238 11.63 -27.12 3.35
C ASN A 238 11.35 -25.61 3.25
N GLU A 239 10.72 -25.04 4.29
CA GLU A 239 10.41 -23.60 4.37
C GLU A 239 11.66 -22.73 4.18
N TYR A 240 12.84 -23.17 4.64
CA TYR A 240 14.07 -22.39 4.52
C TYR A 240 14.56 -22.30 3.08
N GLU A 241 14.57 -23.40 2.34
CA GLU A 241 14.95 -23.43 0.92
C GLU A 241 14.02 -22.57 0.09
N LEU A 242 12.71 -22.72 0.31
CA LEU A 242 11.70 -21.93 -0.37
C LEU A 242 11.85 -20.43 -0.08
N LYS A 243 12.09 -20.08 1.18
CA LYS A 243 12.40 -18.69 1.60
C LYS A 243 13.61 -18.13 0.86
N MET A 244 14.70 -18.90 0.72
CA MET A 244 15.89 -18.45 0.01
C MET A 244 15.61 -18.24 -1.48
N ALA A 245 14.93 -19.19 -2.13
CA ALA A 245 14.53 -19.04 -3.53
C ALA A 245 13.66 -17.80 -3.77
N ILE A 246 12.65 -17.56 -2.92
CA ILE A 246 11.81 -16.36 -3.00
C ILE A 246 12.63 -15.09 -2.82
N ARG A 247 13.52 -15.08 -1.81
CA ARG A 247 14.37 -13.93 -1.50
C ARG A 247 15.28 -13.56 -2.67
N ASP A 248 15.84 -14.55 -3.37
CA ASP A 248 16.75 -14.34 -4.49
C ASP A 248 16.01 -13.82 -5.73
N LEU A 249 14.75 -14.23 -5.89
CA LEU A 249 13.88 -13.71 -6.95
C LEU A 249 13.41 -12.28 -6.67
N ILE A 250 13.42 -11.78 -5.44
CA ILE A 250 13.06 -10.39 -5.15
C ILE A 250 14.25 -9.50 -5.49
N PRO A 251 14.17 -8.64 -6.54
CA PRO A 251 15.26 -7.75 -6.89
C PRO A 251 15.55 -6.84 -5.70
N ASP A 252 16.84 -6.57 -5.46
CA ASP A 252 17.16 -5.44 -4.62
C ASP A 252 16.61 -4.19 -5.32
N PRO A 253 15.96 -3.27 -4.59
CA PRO A 253 15.40 -2.08 -5.21
C PRO A 253 16.52 -1.33 -5.93
N GLU A 254 16.48 -1.31 -7.26
CA GLU A 254 17.36 -0.46 -8.05
C GLU A 254 17.02 1.01 -7.69
N ASN A 255 18.02 1.75 -7.21
CA ASN A 255 18.08 3.22 -7.06
C ASN A 255 17.48 3.89 -5.79
N PHE A 256 18.08 4.92 -5.17
CA PHE A 256 19.42 5.55 -5.30
C PHE A 256 19.87 6.38 -4.06
N GLU A 257 19.05 6.62 -3.03
CA GLU A 257 19.41 7.61 -1.97
C GLU A 257 19.22 7.22 -0.50
N THR A 258 18.88 5.98 -0.18
CA THR A 258 18.80 5.56 1.23
C THR A 258 19.46 4.22 1.50
N LYS A 259 20.80 4.24 1.57
CA LYS A 259 21.48 3.43 2.59
C LYS A 259 20.91 3.88 3.95
N ARG A 260 20.10 3.02 4.58
CA ARG A 260 19.27 3.16 5.81
C ARG A 260 17.83 3.60 5.49
N THR A 261 16.82 2.73 5.60
CA THR A 261 16.53 1.80 6.71
C THR A 261 15.95 0.45 6.25
N ASN A 262 16.55 -0.65 6.71
CA ASN A 262 16.00 -1.99 7.01
C ASN A 262 14.59 -2.41 6.53
N THR A 263 14.22 -2.26 5.27
CA THR A 263 13.11 -3.05 4.73
C THR A 263 13.34 -3.34 3.26
N SER A 264 14.40 -4.11 2.97
CA SER A 264 14.43 -4.81 1.69
C SER A 264 13.15 -5.63 1.59
N MET A 265 12.40 -5.55 0.49
CA MET A 265 11.17 -6.33 0.32
C MET A 265 11.42 -7.85 0.44
N LYS A 266 12.69 -8.26 0.40
CA LYS A 266 13.18 -9.59 0.78
C LYS A 266 12.72 -10.06 2.17
N VAL A 267 12.33 -9.16 3.08
CA VAL A 267 11.76 -9.55 4.39
C VAL A 267 10.53 -10.45 4.23
N PHE A 268 9.72 -10.23 3.18
CA PHE A 268 8.51 -11.02 2.96
C PHE A 268 8.78 -12.48 2.58
N GLY A 269 10.02 -12.85 2.20
CA GLY A 269 10.34 -14.20 1.75
C GLY A 269 9.96 -15.28 2.79
N LYS A 270 10.09 -14.99 4.08
CA LYS A 270 9.69 -15.93 5.15
C LYS A 270 8.17 -16.09 5.21
N ALA A 271 7.43 -14.99 5.23
CA ALA A 271 5.97 -15.02 5.28
C ALA A 271 5.38 -15.69 4.02
N ILE A 272 5.94 -15.40 2.83
CA ILE A 272 5.52 -16.03 1.57
C ILE A 272 5.77 -17.54 1.61
N ALA A 273 6.97 -17.97 2.01
CA ALA A 273 7.29 -19.40 2.11
C ALA A 273 6.31 -20.14 3.03
N ARG A 274 6.02 -19.55 4.20
CA ARG A 274 5.05 -20.10 5.14
C ARG A 274 3.63 -20.18 4.56
N CYS A 275 3.18 -19.14 3.86
CA CYS A 275 1.88 -19.17 3.19
C CYS A 275 1.79 -20.27 2.13
N ILE A 276 2.86 -20.48 1.35
CA ILE A 276 2.90 -21.59 0.37
C ILE A 276 2.79 -22.93 1.09
N SER A 277 3.52 -23.13 2.20
CA SER A 277 3.42 -24.37 2.99
C SER A 277 2.01 -24.59 3.55
N GLU A 278 1.30 -23.54 3.96
CA GLU A 278 -0.09 -23.64 4.45
C GLU A 278 -1.12 -23.81 3.31
N LEU A 279 -0.77 -23.47 2.06
CA LEU A 279 -1.61 -23.65 0.87
C LEU A 279 -1.43 -25.01 0.19
N LYS A 280 -0.27 -25.66 0.38
CA LYS A 280 -0.06 -27.03 -0.08
C LYS A 280 -1.07 -27.96 0.62
N PRO A 281 -1.79 -28.82 -0.11
CA PRO A 281 -2.73 -29.74 0.50
C PRO A 281 -2.00 -30.69 1.46
N ASP A 282 -2.65 -31.04 2.57
CA ASP A 282 -2.13 -32.04 3.51
C ASP A 282 -1.81 -33.34 2.75
N PRO A 283 -0.60 -33.92 2.92
CA PRO A 283 -0.18 -35.12 2.19
C PRO A 283 -1.10 -36.32 2.43
N VAL A 284 -1.82 -36.33 3.57
CA VAL A 284 -2.81 -37.37 3.91
C VAL A 284 -4.05 -37.30 3.02
N VAL A 285 -4.47 -36.10 2.59
CA VAL A 285 -5.67 -35.90 1.74
C VAL A 285 -5.35 -36.15 0.26
N ALA A 286 -4.13 -35.83 -0.18
CA ALA A 286 -3.68 -36.08 -1.55
C ALA A 286 -3.60 -37.59 -1.88
N GLN A 287 -3.27 -38.43 -0.90
CA GLN A 287 -3.25 -39.89 -1.07
C GLN A 287 -4.66 -40.50 -1.15
N THR A 288 -5.68 -39.89 -0.54
CA THR A 288 -7.06 -40.40 -0.62
C THR A 288 -7.72 -40.09 -1.96
N GLN A 289 -7.36 -38.96 -2.59
CA GLN A 289 -7.87 -38.55 -3.89
C GLN A 289 -7.21 -39.29 -5.06
N SER A 290 -5.96 -39.74 -4.90
CA SER A 290 -5.26 -40.56 -5.89
C SER A 290 -5.55 -42.05 -5.78
N ALA A 291 -6.04 -42.54 -4.64
CA ALA A 291 -6.47 -43.93 -4.44
C ALA A 291 -7.93 -44.22 -4.84
N THR A 292 -8.68 -43.19 -5.29
CA THR A 292 -10.08 -43.32 -5.74
C THR A 292 -10.28 -42.96 -7.22
N ALA A 293 -9.19 -42.78 -7.98
CA ALA A 293 -9.19 -42.62 -9.43
C ALA A 293 -8.87 -43.94 -10.14
#